data_AF-A0A258QAI8-F1
#
_entry.id   AF-A0A258QAI8-F1
#
_cell.length_a   1.000
_cell.length_b   1.000
_cell.length_c   1.000
_cell.angle_alpha   90.00
_cell.angle_beta   90.00
_cell.angle_gamma   90.00
#
_symmetry.space_group_name_H-M   'P 1'
#
loop_
_entity.id
_entity.type
_entity.pdbx_description
1 polymer ?
#
loop_
_entity_poly.entity_id
_entity_poly.type
_entity_poly.pdbx_seq_one_letter_code
_entity_poly.pdbx_strand_id
1 'polypeptide(L)'
;KDLPALLPRSPASWHSRLVLLQNELLPREWQEAGVINTTVISIWFEKKPGTPVKALMPSPVWGAQAKRLQMALQAVGLTTRIVPNLTAMQHELVLKNVYILTTNIAGLTVGGDVQTLWHRHEPLARAIADEVITLQEKLIDAPLDRSALIAGMLEGFAGDPTHRCMGRTAQARLQRALNLAHQHGLNLPQLTIIAAPAAP
;
A
#
# COMPACT_ATOMS: atom_id res chain seq x y z
N LYS A 1 5.80 2.31 -16.71
CA LYS A 1 4.59 1.90 -17.47
C LYS A 1 3.62 1.32 -16.47
N ASP A 2 2.34 1.62 -16.65
CA ASP A 2 1.29 1.18 -15.73
C ASP A 2 1.06 -0.33 -15.85
N LEU A 3 0.84 -1.01 -14.72
CA LEU A 3 0.68 -2.46 -14.66
C LEU A 3 -0.51 -2.95 -15.51
N PRO A 4 -1.69 -2.28 -15.51
CA PRO A 4 -2.82 -2.65 -16.37
C PRO A 4 -2.51 -2.66 -17.87
N ALA A 5 -1.56 -1.85 -18.35
CA ALA A 5 -1.15 -1.86 -19.75
C ALA A 5 -0.17 -2.99 -20.11
N LEU A 6 0.49 -3.58 -19.11
CA LEU A 6 1.48 -4.63 -19.27
C LEU A 6 0.88 -6.03 -19.11
N LEU A 7 -0.02 -6.22 -18.16
CA LEU A 7 -0.59 -7.54 -17.84
C LEU A 7 -1.29 -8.22 -19.04
N PRO A 8 -2.11 -7.52 -19.86
CA PRO A 8 -2.75 -8.15 -21.03
C PRO A 8 -1.75 -8.63 -22.09
N ARG A 9 -0.50 -8.13 -22.06
CA ARG A 9 0.57 -8.52 -22.99
C ARG A 9 1.37 -9.71 -22.50
N SER A 10 1.14 -10.17 -21.26
CA SER A 10 1.84 -11.34 -20.72
C SER A 10 1.26 -12.63 -21.32
N PRO A 11 2.10 -13.53 -21.86
CA PRO A 11 1.65 -14.85 -22.31
C PRO A 11 0.92 -15.60 -21.19
N ALA A 12 -0.21 -16.24 -21.50
CA ALA A 12 -0.98 -17.03 -20.54
C ALA A 12 -0.14 -18.14 -19.88
N SER A 13 0.80 -18.73 -20.64
CA SER A 13 1.74 -19.74 -20.15
C SER A 13 2.68 -19.24 -19.05
N TRP A 14 2.79 -17.92 -18.88
CA TRP A 14 3.64 -17.31 -17.85
C TRP A 14 2.88 -16.91 -16.60
N HIS A 15 1.54 -16.85 -16.62
CA HIS A 15 0.76 -16.29 -15.50
C HIS A 15 1.07 -16.97 -14.16
N SER A 16 1.24 -18.30 -14.14
CA SER A 16 1.60 -19.07 -12.93
C SER A 16 3.06 -18.90 -12.46
N ARG A 17 3.88 -18.20 -13.24
CA ARG A 17 5.29 -17.86 -12.97
C ARG A 17 5.46 -16.37 -12.68
N LEU A 18 4.42 -15.55 -12.84
CA LEU A 18 4.47 -14.14 -12.52
C LEU A 18 4.47 -13.93 -11.00
N VAL A 19 5.26 -12.93 -10.59
CA VAL A 19 5.20 -12.36 -9.25
C VAL A 19 4.84 -10.89 -9.42
N LEU A 20 3.67 -10.50 -8.91
CA LEU A 20 3.21 -9.12 -8.91
C LEU A 20 3.77 -8.42 -7.68
N LEU A 21 4.58 -7.40 -7.94
CA LEU A 21 5.19 -6.53 -6.96
C LEU A 21 5.01 -5.08 -7.42
N GLN A 22 3.96 -4.43 -6.93
CA GLN A 22 3.61 -3.06 -7.27
C GLN A 22 2.99 -2.42 -6.02
N ASN A 23 3.37 -1.17 -5.73
CA ASN A 23 2.71 -0.41 -4.67
C ASN A 23 1.30 -0.01 -5.10
N GLU A 24 0.40 0.16 -4.13
CA GLU A 24 -0.99 0.57 -4.38
C GLU A 24 -1.81 -0.48 -5.19
N LEU A 25 -1.28 -1.70 -5.31
CA LEU A 25 -1.89 -2.80 -6.06
C LEU A 25 -3.15 -3.35 -5.35
N LEU A 26 -4.21 -3.66 -6.11
CA LEU A 26 -5.41 -4.34 -5.67
C LEU A 26 -5.79 -5.52 -6.60
N PRO A 27 -6.51 -6.56 -6.11
CA PRO A 27 -6.86 -7.74 -6.89
C PRO A 27 -7.51 -7.49 -8.25
N ARG A 28 -8.41 -6.51 -8.30
CA ARG A 28 -9.14 -6.15 -9.52
C ARG A 28 -8.21 -5.91 -10.71
N GLU A 29 -7.06 -5.25 -10.50
CA GLU A 29 -6.16 -4.84 -11.59
C GLU A 29 -5.59 -6.02 -12.39
N TRP A 30 -5.29 -7.14 -11.74
CA TRP A 30 -4.79 -8.32 -12.45
C TRP A 30 -5.89 -9.31 -12.82
N GLN A 31 -7.01 -9.30 -12.09
CA GLN A 31 -8.18 -10.11 -12.40
C GLN A 31 -8.85 -9.64 -13.70
N GLU A 32 -9.05 -8.32 -13.86
CA GLU A 32 -9.60 -7.73 -15.09
C GLU A 32 -8.69 -7.95 -16.30
N ALA A 33 -7.38 -8.05 -16.09
CA ALA A 33 -6.41 -8.40 -17.12
C ALA A 33 -6.38 -9.90 -17.46
N GLY A 34 -7.23 -10.72 -16.83
CA GLY A 34 -7.29 -12.17 -17.05
C GLY A 34 -6.07 -12.94 -16.55
N VAL A 35 -5.31 -12.37 -15.61
CA VAL A 35 -4.12 -13.01 -15.05
C VAL A 35 -4.52 -13.96 -13.93
N ILE A 36 -4.36 -15.25 -14.18
CA ILE A 36 -4.77 -16.33 -13.27
C ILE A 36 -3.56 -17.01 -12.59
N ASN A 37 -3.77 -17.56 -11.39
CA ASN A 37 -2.75 -18.34 -10.66
C ASN A 37 -1.41 -17.62 -10.43
N THR A 38 -1.41 -16.28 -10.43
CA THR A 38 -0.23 -15.47 -10.18
C THR A 38 0.21 -15.53 -8.72
N THR A 39 1.43 -15.08 -8.44
CA THR A 39 1.93 -14.84 -7.08
C THR A 39 1.92 -13.35 -6.80
N VAL A 40 1.50 -12.94 -5.61
CA VAL A 40 1.45 -11.53 -5.18
C VAL A 40 2.23 -11.38 -3.89
N ILE A 41 3.00 -10.30 -3.79
CA ILE A 41 3.74 -9.93 -2.58
C ILE A 41 3.53 -8.45 -2.27
N SER A 42 3.29 -8.14 -0.99
CA SER A 42 3.32 -6.76 -0.47
C SER A 42 4.61 -6.53 0.29
N ILE A 43 5.44 -5.57 -0.12
CA ILE A 43 6.77 -5.37 0.46
C ILE A 43 6.70 -4.46 1.68
N TRP A 44 7.24 -4.94 2.80
CA TRP A 44 7.35 -4.24 4.08
C TRP A 44 8.79 -4.00 4.53
N PHE A 45 9.70 -3.83 3.58
CA PHE A 45 11.06 -3.38 3.86
C PHE A 45 11.49 -2.31 2.87
N GLU A 46 12.46 -1.51 3.27
CA GLU A 46 13.14 -0.56 2.41
C GLU A 46 14.57 -1.02 2.14
N LYS A 47 14.98 -0.96 0.87
CA LYS A 47 16.36 -1.22 0.45
C LYS A 47 16.81 -0.14 -0.52
N LYS A 48 17.71 0.74 -0.05
CA LYS A 48 18.38 1.72 -0.90
C LYS A 48 19.76 1.19 -1.35
N PRO A 49 20.25 1.66 -2.52
CA PRO A 49 21.64 1.42 -2.90
C PRO A 49 22.59 1.86 -1.79
N GLY A 50 23.53 1.00 -1.40
CA GLY A 50 24.53 1.30 -0.37
C GLY A 50 24.06 1.26 1.09
N THR A 51 22.77 1.06 1.39
CA THR A 51 22.29 0.98 2.80
C THR A 51 21.92 -0.45 3.20
N PRO A 52 21.98 -0.82 4.49
CA PRO A 52 21.33 -2.02 4.98
C PRO A 52 19.84 -2.04 4.63
N VAL A 53 19.26 -3.24 4.57
CA VAL A 53 17.80 -3.41 4.50
C VAL A 53 17.21 -2.92 5.81
N LYS A 54 16.11 -2.17 5.72
CA LYS A 54 15.29 -1.78 6.87
C LYS A 54 13.94 -2.49 6.78
N ALA A 55 13.77 -3.56 7.54
CA ALA A 55 12.50 -4.29 7.60
C ALA A 55 11.56 -3.61 8.59
N LEU A 56 10.30 -3.42 8.19
CA LEU A 56 9.23 -2.85 9.02
C LEU A 56 8.35 -3.99 9.54
N MET A 57 7.89 -4.87 8.65
CA MET A 57 7.06 -6.03 8.96
C MET A 57 7.40 -7.20 8.01
N PRO A 58 7.01 -8.44 8.34
CA PRO A 58 7.07 -9.55 7.39
C PRO A 58 6.24 -9.24 6.13
N SER A 59 6.84 -9.38 4.95
CA SER A 59 6.15 -9.15 3.68
C SER A 59 5.15 -10.28 3.40
N PRO A 60 3.83 -10.02 3.30
CA PRO A 60 2.86 -11.07 3.03
C PRO A 60 2.93 -11.50 1.56
N VAL A 61 2.79 -12.80 1.35
CA VAL A 61 2.88 -13.44 0.05
C VAL A 61 1.72 -14.42 -0.14
N TRP A 62 1.12 -14.41 -1.32
CA TRP A 62 0.09 -15.37 -1.73
C TRP A 62 0.31 -15.87 -3.16
N GLY A 63 -0.14 -17.08 -3.45
CA GLY A 63 -0.17 -17.63 -4.82
C GLY A 63 0.83 -18.76 -5.09
N ALA A 64 0.89 -19.19 -6.35
CA ALA A 64 1.50 -20.46 -6.77
C ALA A 64 2.99 -20.60 -6.40
N GLN A 65 3.76 -19.50 -6.40
CA GLN A 65 5.19 -19.49 -6.09
C GLN A 65 5.49 -18.94 -4.69
N ALA A 66 4.49 -18.81 -3.80
CA ALA A 66 4.67 -18.17 -2.49
C ALA A 66 5.80 -18.79 -1.65
N LYS A 67 5.88 -20.13 -1.59
CA LYS A 67 6.96 -20.85 -0.88
C LYS A 67 8.33 -20.59 -1.49
N ARG A 68 8.42 -20.60 -2.82
CA ARG A 68 9.68 -20.33 -3.53
C ARG A 68 10.16 -18.90 -3.28
N LEU A 69 9.24 -17.94 -3.32
CA LEU A 69 9.54 -16.54 -3.04
C LEU A 69 9.95 -16.33 -1.58
N GLN A 70 9.28 -16.98 -0.63
CA GLN A 70 9.65 -16.98 0.78
C GLN A 70 11.08 -17.50 0.98
N MET A 71 11.42 -18.65 0.39
CA MET A 71 12.78 -19.21 0.47
C MET A 71 13.83 -18.27 -0.12
N ALA A 72 13.53 -17.66 -1.28
CA ALA A 72 14.45 -16.72 -1.94
C ALA A 72 14.71 -15.47 -1.10
N LEU A 73 13.66 -14.90 -0.49
CA LEU A 73 13.77 -13.72 0.37
C LEU A 73 14.45 -14.06 1.70
N GLN A 74 14.16 -15.23 2.28
CA GLN A 74 14.83 -15.70 3.49
C GLN A 74 16.34 -15.90 3.29
N ALA A 75 16.75 -16.39 2.12
CA ALA A 75 18.17 -16.57 1.77
C ALA A 75 18.97 -15.26 1.78
N VAL A 76 18.30 -14.11 1.66
CA VAL A 76 18.91 -12.77 1.76
C VAL A 76 18.52 -12.05 3.05
N GLY A 77 18.04 -12.77 4.06
CA GLY A 77 17.71 -12.23 5.39
C GLY A 77 16.40 -11.44 5.47
N LEU A 78 15.50 -11.60 4.50
CA LEU A 78 14.21 -10.91 4.45
C LEU A 78 13.07 -11.82 4.94
N THR A 79 12.26 -11.29 5.86
CA THR A 79 11.12 -12.01 6.43
C THR A 79 9.87 -11.88 5.56
N THR A 80 9.19 -13.00 5.36
CA THR A 80 7.90 -13.05 4.64
C THR A 80 6.91 -13.91 5.41
N ARG A 81 5.61 -13.69 5.18
CA ARG A 81 4.53 -14.51 5.72
C ARG A 81 3.63 -14.98 4.59
N ILE A 82 3.44 -16.28 4.44
CA ILE A 82 2.47 -16.79 3.45
C ILE A 82 1.07 -16.61 4.02
N VAL A 83 0.18 -15.96 3.26
CA VAL A 83 -1.23 -15.77 3.63
C VAL A 83 -2.11 -16.80 2.93
N PRO A 84 -3.21 -17.26 3.56
CA PRO A 84 -3.87 -18.50 3.17
C PRO A 84 -4.70 -18.40 1.89
N ASN A 85 -5.22 -17.21 1.56
CA ASN A 85 -6.14 -17.03 0.44
C ASN A 85 -6.09 -15.58 -0.10
N LEU A 86 -6.79 -15.37 -1.21
CA LEU A 86 -6.86 -14.07 -1.88
C LEU A 86 -7.51 -13.00 -0.99
N THR A 87 -8.53 -13.34 -0.20
CA THR A 87 -9.17 -12.40 0.73
C THR A 87 -8.18 -11.89 1.77
N ALA A 88 -7.37 -12.78 2.35
CA ALA A 88 -6.29 -12.40 3.25
C ALA A 88 -5.25 -11.52 2.54
N MET A 89 -4.84 -11.88 1.31
CA MET A 89 -3.91 -11.06 0.53
C MET A 89 -4.49 -9.67 0.20
N GLN A 90 -5.79 -9.58 -0.11
CA GLN A 90 -6.48 -8.31 -0.35
C GLN A 90 -6.43 -7.42 0.88
N HIS A 91 -6.69 -7.97 2.07
CA HIS A 91 -6.57 -7.24 3.33
C HIS A 91 -5.15 -6.69 3.53
N GLU A 92 -4.11 -7.50 3.26
CA GLU A 92 -2.71 -7.06 3.36
C GLU A 92 -2.34 -5.94 2.37
N LEU A 93 -2.87 -5.99 1.15
CA LEU A 93 -2.67 -4.94 0.14
C LEU A 93 -3.35 -3.64 0.58
N VAL A 94 -4.60 -3.72 1.05
CA VAL A 94 -5.33 -2.58 1.60
C VAL A 94 -4.59 -1.98 2.79
N LEU A 95 -4.13 -2.82 3.74
CA LEU A 95 -3.32 -2.36 4.88
C LEU A 95 -2.07 -1.61 4.43
N LYS A 96 -1.36 -2.13 3.43
CA LYS A 96 -0.19 -1.46 2.86
C LYS A 96 -0.57 -0.10 2.24
N ASN A 97 -1.71 -0.02 1.57
CA ASN A 97 -2.19 1.20 0.94
C ASN A 97 -2.58 2.24 1.99
N VAL A 98 -3.28 1.84 3.06
CA VAL A 98 -3.60 2.70 4.20
C VAL A 98 -2.31 3.28 4.80
N TYR A 99 -1.31 2.44 5.09
CA TYR A 99 -0.02 2.90 5.61
C TYR A 99 0.67 3.90 4.67
N ILE A 100 0.82 3.56 3.38
CA ILE A 100 1.58 4.40 2.44
C ILE A 100 0.87 5.71 2.17
N LEU A 101 -0.43 5.68 1.90
CA LEU A 101 -1.19 6.87 1.53
C LEU A 101 -1.33 7.80 2.73
N THR A 102 -1.63 7.27 3.92
CA THR A 102 -1.76 8.08 5.13
C THR A 102 -0.47 8.82 5.45
N THR A 103 0.65 8.09 5.50
CA THR A 103 1.96 8.69 5.83
C THR A 103 2.39 9.73 4.81
N ASN A 104 2.23 9.44 3.51
CA ASN A 104 2.63 10.34 2.44
C ASN A 104 1.77 11.59 2.35
N ILE A 105 0.44 11.44 2.44
CA ILE A 105 -0.49 12.57 2.38
C ILE A 105 -0.33 13.45 3.61
N ALA A 106 -0.26 12.86 4.81
CA ALA A 106 -0.02 13.63 6.03
C ALA A 106 1.34 14.35 5.98
N GLY A 107 2.35 13.68 5.42
CA GLY A 107 3.67 14.25 5.20
C GLY A 107 3.63 15.55 4.42
N LEU A 108 2.76 15.71 3.42
CA LEU A 108 2.64 16.97 2.65
C LEU A 108 2.33 18.18 3.54
N THR A 109 1.65 17.96 4.67
CA THR A 109 1.27 19.00 5.63
C THR A 109 2.32 19.18 6.73
N VAL A 110 2.80 18.09 7.35
CA VAL A 110 3.59 18.16 8.59
C VAL A 110 5.06 17.75 8.42
N GLY A 111 5.44 17.18 7.28
CA GLY A 111 6.76 16.61 7.09
C GLY A 111 7.07 15.50 8.09
N GLY A 112 8.30 15.51 8.62
CA GLY A 112 8.68 14.62 9.71
C GLY A 112 8.74 13.12 9.37
N ASP A 113 8.59 12.32 10.42
CA ASP A 113 8.56 10.86 10.43
C ASP A 113 7.27 10.32 11.06
N VAL A 114 7.03 9.02 10.89
CA VAL A 114 5.79 8.38 11.33
C VAL A 114 5.59 8.42 12.85
N GLN A 115 6.66 8.40 13.63
CA GLN A 115 6.59 8.57 15.08
C GLN A 115 6.08 9.97 15.45
N THR A 116 6.66 11.01 14.85
CA THR A 116 6.23 12.40 15.09
C THR A 116 4.80 12.63 14.58
N LEU A 117 4.47 12.08 13.40
CA LEU A 117 3.12 12.13 12.84
C LEU A 117 2.10 11.58 13.84
N TRP A 118 2.34 10.39 14.39
CA TRP A 118 1.39 9.79 15.32
C TRP A 118 1.32 10.55 16.66
N HIS A 119 2.45 10.88 17.27
CA HIS A 119 2.44 11.49 18.61
C HIS A 119 2.02 12.97 18.64
N ARG A 120 2.27 13.72 17.56
CA ARG A 120 1.98 15.18 17.53
C ARG A 120 0.83 15.56 16.63
N HIS A 121 0.47 14.69 15.68
CA HIS A 121 -0.52 14.98 14.64
C HIS A 121 -1.51 13.81 14.48
N GLU A 122 -1.78 13.05 15.55
CA GLU A 122 -2.74 11.92 15.53
C GLU A 122 -4.09 12.27 14.87
N PRO A 123 -4.73 13.41 15.18
CA PRO A 123 -6.03 13.73 14.58
C PRO A 123 -5.96 13.84 13.05
N LEU A 124 -4.87 14.43 12.53
CA LEU A 124 -4.62 14.53 11.09
C LEU A 124 -4.38 13.14 10.48
N ALA A 125 -3.53 12.33 11.11
CA ALA A 125 -3.21 10.98 10.65
C ALA A 125 -4.48 10.11 10.57
N ARG A 126 -5.34 10.16 11.60
CA ARG A 126 -6.61 9.43 11.62
C ARG A 126 -7.58 9.91 10.56
N ALA A 127 -7.79 11.23 10.43
CA ALA A 127 -8.69 11.78 9.42
C ALA A 127 -8.30 11.34 7.99
N ILE A 128 -7.00 11.36 7.68
CA ILE A 128 -6.50 10.89 6.39
C ILE A 128 -6.66 9.38 6.26
N ALA A 129 -6.32 8.60 7.28
CA ALA A 129 -6.48 7.14 7.26
C ALA A 129 -7.93 6.73 7.03
N ASP A 130 -8.89 7.39 7.68
CA ASP A 130 -10.31 7.14 7.53
C ASP A 130 -10.80 7.40 6.10
N GLU A 131 -10.35 8.48 5.47
CA GLU A 131 -10.66 8.79 4.07
C GLU A 131 -10.01 7.82 3.09
N VAL A 132 -8.77 7.42 3.36
CA VAL A 132 -8.09 6.39 2.57
C VAL A 132 -8.82 5.06 2.69
N ILE A 133 -9.27 4.66 3.88
CA ILE A 133 -10.05 3.43 4.08
C ILE A 133 -11.37 3.52 3.32
N THR A 134 -12.10 4.64 3.38
CA THR A 134 -13.32 4.86 2.60
C THR A 134 -13.07 4.68 1.10
N LEU A 135 -11.96 5.21 0.58
CA LEU A 135 -11.57 4.98 -0.81
C LEU A 135 -11.29 3.49 -1.09
N GLN A 136 -10.55 2.80 -0.22
CA GLN A 136 -10.25 1.39 -0.39
C GLN A 136 -11.52 0.52 -0.36
N GLU A 137 -12.48 0.76 0.54
CA GLU A 137 -13.77 0.07 0.59
C GLU A 137 -14.49 0.15 -0.76
N LYS A 138 -14.47 1.33 -1.38
CA LYS A 138 -15.08 1.55 -2.69
C LYS A 138 -14.34 0.84 -3.82
N LEU A 139 -13.02 0.83 -3.81
CA LEU A 139 -12.20 0.20 -4.85
C LEU A 139 -12.32 -1.33 -4.84
N ILE A 140 -12.45 -1.93 -3.65
CA ILE A 140 -12.61 -3.38 -3.50
C ILE A 140 -14.09 -3.81 -3.48
N ASP A 141 -15.02 -2.87 -3.40
CA ASP A 141 -16.47 -3.09 -3.27
C ASP A 141 -16.84 -3.97 -2.07
N ALA A 142 -16.21 -3.71 -0.92
CA ALA A 142 -16.44 -4.45 0.32
C ALA A 142 -16.16 -3.57 1.56
N PRO A 143 -16.88 -3.79 2.67
CA PRO A 143 -16.59 -3.08 3.93
C PRO A 143 -15.24 -3.54 4.51
N LEU A 144 -14.60 -2.64 5.25
CA LEU A 144 -13.31 -2.89 5.89
C LEU A 144 -13.38 -2.67 7.40
N ASP A 145 -12.65 -3.48 8.18
CA ASP A 145 -12.45 -3.22 9.60
C ASP A 145 -11.45 -2.07 9.77
N ARG A 146 -12.00 -0.86 9.95
CA ARG A 146 -11.23 0.37 10.14
C ARG A 146 -10.28 0.29 11.33
N SER A 147 -10.73 -0.31 12.44
CA SER A 147 -9.93 -0.41 13.66
C SER A 147 -8.74 -1.33 13.44
N ALA A 148 -8.95 -2.47 12.78
CA ALA A 148 -7.89 -3.41 12.43
C ALA A 148 -6.87 -2.79 11.45
N LEU A 149 -7.33 -2.05 10.45
CA LEU A 149 -6.44 -1.38 9.48
C LEU A 149 -5.59 -0.29 10.12
N ILE A 150 -6.19 0.52 11.00
CA ILE A 150 -5.44 1.53 11.77
C ILE A 150 -4.45 0.83 12.70
N ALA A 151 -4.84 -0.21 13.43
CA ALA A 151 -3.94 -0.96 14.31
C ALA A 151 -2.73 -1.54 13.53
N GLY A 152 -2.98 -2.19 12.39
CA GLY A 152 -1.91 -2.72 11.54
C GLY A 152 -1.02 -1.62 10.94
N MET A 153 -1.57 -0.44 10.64
CA MET A 153 -0.76 0.70 10.21
C MET A 153 0.21 1.13 11.31
N LEU A 154 -0.23 1.12 12.58
CA LEU A 154 0.61 1.45 13.73
C LEU A 154 1.68 0.38 14.00
N GLU A 155 1.42 -0.90 13.74
CA GLU A 155 2.46 -1.93 13.73
C GLU A 155 3.54 -1.60 12.68
N GLY A 156 3.13 -1.13 11.50
CA GLY A 156 4.04 -0.62 10.49
C GLY A 156 4.88 0.58 10.98
N PHE A 157 4.29 1.51 11.74
CA PHE A 157 5.01 2.64 12.33
C PHE A 157 6.02 2.17 13.38
N ALA A 158 5.64 1.20 14.23
CA ALA A 158 6.53 0.64 15.23
C ALA A 158 7.73 -0.11 14.61
N GLY A 159 7.55 -0.70 13.43
CA GLY A 159 8.62 -1.36 12.68
C GLY A 159 9.71 -0.39 12.16
N ASP A 160 9.36 0.86 11.88
CA ASP A 160 10.31 1.93 11.59
C ASP A 160 9.78 3.30 12.05
N PRO A 161 10.00 3.68 13.33
CA PRO A 161 9.49 4.94 13.88
C PRO A 161 10.04 6.18 13.16
N THR A 162 11.25 6.06 12.60
CA THR A 162 11.96 7.14 11.89
C THR A 162 11.64 7.19 10.40
N HIS A 163 10.68 6.38 9.92
CA HIS A 163 10.30 6.37 8.52
C HIS A 163 9.79 7.75 8.10
N ARG A 164 10.37 8.34 7.06
CA ARG A 164 9.98 9.68 6.61
C ARG A 164 8.58 9.66 6.02
N CYS A 165 7.71 10.54 6.49
CA CYS A 165 6.32 10.60 6.05
C CYS A 165 6.22 10.94 4.56
N MET A 166 7.05 11.86 4.05
CA MET A 166 7.02 12.23 2.64
C MET A 166 8.25 11.77 1.85
N GLY A 167 8.01 11.49 0.58
CA GLY A 167 9.03 11.38 -0.45
C GLY A 167 8.54 12.05 -1.74
N ARG A 168 9.34 11.98 -2.81
CA ARG A 168 9.04 12.64 -4.10
C ARG A 168 7.69 12.26 -4.73
N THR A 169 7.10 11.14 -4.31
CA THR A 169 5.84 10.61 -4.85
C THR A 169 4.59 11.00 -4.06
N ALA A 170 4.72 11.71 -2.93
CA ALA A 170 3.60 12.03 -2.05
C ALA A 170 2.51 12.85 -2.76
N GLN A 171 2.90 13.92 -3.47
CA GLN A 171 1.94 14.73 -4.24
C GLN A 171 1.21 13.90 -5.30
N ALA A 172 1.93 13.05 -6.03
CA ALA A 172 1.34 12.19 -7.06
C ALA A 172 0.36 11.16 -6.47
N ARG A 173 0.61 10.68 -5.25
CA ARG A 173 -0.31 9.78 -4.52
C ARG A 173 -1.60 10.48 -4.13
N LEU A 174 -1.50 11.70 -3.58
CA LEU A 174 -2.67 12.51 -3.26
C LEU A 174 -3.54 12.75 -4.50
N GLN A 175 -2.92 13.18 -5.60
CA GLN A 175 -3.65 13.44 -6.85
C GLN A 175 -4.33 12.18 -7.41
N ARG A 176 -3.66 11.01 -7.36
CA ARG A 176 -4.30 9.74 -7.76
C ARG A 176 -5.48 9.38 -6.86
N ALA A 177 -5.34 9.50 -5.54
CA ALA A 177 -6.42 9.20 -4.60
C ALA A 177 -7.65 10.09 -4.86
N LEU A 178 -7.44 11.39 -5.09
CA LEU A 178 -8.52 12.33 -5.44
C LEU A 178 -9.16 12.02 -6.80
N ASN A 179 -8.37 11.65 -7.81
CA ASN A 179 -8.91 11.25 -9.10
C ASN A 179 -9.80 10.00 -8.98
N LEU A 180 -9.37 8.99 -8.23
CA LEU A 180 -10.18 7.80 -7.96
C LEU A 180 -11.44 8.14 -7.16
N ALA A 181 -11.33 9.02 -6.16
CA ALA A 181 -12.47 9.50 -5.38
C ALA A 181 -13.52 10.16 -6.29
N HIS A 182 -13.08 11.05 -7.19
CA HIS A 182 -13.93 11.72 -8.16
C HIS A 182 -14.62 10.73 -9.10
N GLN A 183 -13.87 9.77 -9.66
CA GLN A 183 -14.42 8.72 -10.54
C GLN A 183 -15.51 7.88 -9.88
N HIS A 184 -15.45 7.74 -8.55
CA HIS A 184 -16.42 6.98 -7.76
C HIS A 184 -17.43 7.84 -6.99
N GLY A 185 -17.43 9.16 -7.19
CA GLY A 185 -18.35 10.08 -6.51
C GLY A 185 -18.15 10.17 -4.99
N LEU A 186 -16.93 9.90 -4.51
CA LEU A 186 -16.59 10.00 -3.08
C LEU A 186 -16.19 11.42 -2.70
N ASN A 187 -16.71 11.89 -1.56
CA ASN A 187 -16.26 13.12 -0.93
C ASN A 187 -15.17 12.79 0.12
N LEU A 188 -13.95 13.26 -0.12
CA LEU A 188 -12.79 13.11 0.76
C LEU A 188 -12.29 14.50 1.18
N PRO A 189 -12.96 15.15 2.16
CA PRO A 189 -12.72 16.56 2.48
C PRO A 189 -11.30 16.84 2.97
N GLN A 190 -10.72 15.99 3.81
CA GLN A 190 -9.36 16.18 4.33
C GLN A 190 -8.32 16.09 3.22
N LEU A 191 -8.42 15.09 2.33
CA LEU A 191 -7.56 15.00 1.15
C LEU A 191 -7.71 16.22 0.23
N THR A 192 -8.95 16.71 0.07
CA THR A 192 -9.24 17.91 -0.74
C THR A 192 -8.60 19.16 -0.14
N ILE A 193 -8.68 19.33 1.19
CA ILE A 193 -8.03 20.43 1.92
C ILE A 193 -6.51 20.39 1.71
N ILE A 194 -5.89 19.23 1.81
CA ILE A 194 -4.43 19.08 1.65
C ILE A 194 -3.99 19.36 0.20
N ALA A 195 -4.85 19.06 -0.77
CA ALA A 195 -4.57 19.33 -2.18
C ALA A 195 -4.79 20.79 -2.58
N ALA A 196 -5.54 21.56 -1.79
CA ALA A 196 -5.75 22.98 -2.05
C ALA A 196 -4.39 23.71 -2.03
N PRO A 197 -4.15 24.63 -2.98
CA PRO A 197 -2.96 25.47 -2.91
C PRO A 197 -2.96 26.22 -1.58
N ALA A 198 -1.78 26.34 -0.95
CA ALA A 198 -1.63 27.21 0.21
C ALA A 198 -2.14 28.61 -0.17
N ALA A 199 -3.01 29.18 0.65
CA ALA A 199 -3.44 30.55 0.48
C ALA A 199 -2.19 31.46 0.44
N PRO A 200 -2.14 32.45 -0.47
CA PRO A 200 -0.99 33.34 -0.61
C PRO A 200 -0.67 34.11 0.67
#